data_AF-A0A497GDT4-F1
#
_entry.id   AF-A0A497GDT4-F1
#
_cell.length_a   1.000
_cell.length_b   1.000
_cell.length_c   1.000
_cell.angle_alpha   90.00
_cell.angle_beta   90.00
_cell.angle_gamma   90.00
#
_symmetry.space_group_name_H-M   'P 1'
#
loop_
_entity.id
_entity.type
_entity.pdbx_description
1 polymer ?
#
loop_
_entity_poly.entity_id
_entity_poly.type
_entity_poly.pdbx_seq_one_letter_code
_entity_poly.pdbx_strand_id
1 'polypeptide(L)'
;MKIIGIILGKYGVTDPLKIEEDIEYPKKLSGTFFKEVKQVLAEALSRDMEYEVIQIDNEQSLFDMPRADVYVIIPFGGISDRWLHIIYSFNKPMIFYIMPLEKVFSYGNVYYPYFIRDSLEIDKFLNLSHKVFISKDLEDLKLTLKALKAVYKIKSSRILCIGEPMFEPFHSSDLGYAMVRMLQEKFGVKWSYMSSDKFIQRAKKYDREVD
;
A
#
# COMPACT_ATOMS: atom_id res chain seq x y z
N MET A 1 4.38 9.02 -2.06
CA MET A 1 3.58 7.76 -2.12
C MET A 1 2.14 8.16 -1.87
N LYS A 2 1.25 7.89 -2.82
CA LYS A 2 -0.17 8.25 -2.74
C LYS A 2 -0.98 7.10 -2.15
N ILE A 3 -1.72 7.37 -1.10
CA ILE A 3 -2.58 6.40 -0.41
C ILE A 3 -4.03 6.81 -0.59
N ILE A 4 -4.91 5.83 -0.82
CA ILE A 4 -6.35 6.10 -0.89
C ILE A 4 -7.06 5.22 0.14
N GLY A 5 -7.65 5.88 1.13
CA GLY A 5 -8.57 5.26 2.08
C GLY A 5 -9.94 5.11 1.46
N ILE A 6 -10.48 3.90 1.50
CA ILE A 6 -11.74 3.54 0.86
C ILE A 6 -12.66 3.03 1.94
N ILE A 7 -13.69 3.83 2.24
CA ILE A 7 -14.85 3.36 2.98
C ILE A 7 -15.72 2.63 1.97
N LEU A 8 -15.69 1.30 2.04
CA LEU A 8 -16.28 0.43 1.03
C LEU A 8 -17.63 -0.09 1.52
N GLY A 9 -18.72 0.51 1.08
CA GLY A 9 -20.08 0.22 1.53
C GLY A 9 -20.75 1.41 2.24
N LYS A 10 -21.99 1.19 2.69
CA LYS A 10 -22.84 2.27 3.27
C LYS A 10 -23.28 2.02 4.70
N TYR A 11 -23.21 0.78 5.18
CA TYR A 11 -23.94 0.39 6.38
C TYR A 11 -23.04 -0.20 7.47
N GLY A 12 -23.29 0.21 8.71
CA GLY A 12 -22.62 -0.29 9.91
C GLY A 12 -23.45 -0.03 11.17
N VAL A 13 -23.02 -0.61 12.30
CA VAL A 13 -23.65 -0.45 13.61
C VAL A 13 -22.61 0.17 14.55
N THR A 14 -22.85 1.39 15.04
CA THR A 14 -21.84 2.21 15.76
C THR A 14 -21.86 2.06 17.29
N ASP A 15 -22.54 1.04 17.82
CA ASP A 15 -22.54 0.70 19.25
C ASP A 15 -22.99 -0.77 19.45
N PRO A 16 -22.19 -1.77 19.04
CA PRO A 16 -22.64 -3.16 19.03
C PRO A 16 -22.80 -3.78 20.42
N LEU A 17 -22.39 -3.07 21.48
CA LEU A 17 -22.58 -3.51 22.86
C LEU A 17 -23.94 -3.05 23.43
N LYS A 18 -24.64 -2.12 22.77
CA LYS A 18 -26.03 -1.72 23.08
C LYS A 18 -27.09 -2.50 22.30
N ILE A 19 -26.73 -3.65 21.73
CA ILE A 19 -27.70 -4.61 21.16
C ILE A 19 -28.45 -5.28 22.33
N GLU A 20 -29.23 -4.50 23.07
CA GLU A 20 -30.24 -4.99 24.00
C GLU A 20 -31.58 -5.01 23.26
N GLU A 21 -32.07 -6.24 23.04
CA GLU A 21 -33.43 -6.66 22.63
C GLU A 21 -34.08 -6.09 21.35
N ASP A 22 -33.64 -4.95 20.81
CA ASP A 22 -34.09 -4.43 19.53
C ASP A 22 -33.02 -4.63 18.45
N ILE A 23 -33.38 -5.35 17.38
CA ILE A 23 -32.53 -5.55 16.21
C ILE A 23 -32.24 -4.18 15.59
N GLU A 24 -31.08 -3.59 15.92
CA GLU A 24 -30.63 -2.39 15.21
C GLU A 24 -30.34 -2.74 13.74
N TYR A 25 -31.22 -2.29 12.85
CA TYR A 25 -30.99 -2.37 11.42
C TYR A 25 -29.71 -1.61 11.04
N PRO A 26 -28.94 -2.09 10.05
CA PRO A 26 -27.72 -1.43 9.60
C PRO A 26 -28.00 0.04 9.26
N LYS A 27 -27.40 0.98 10.00
CA LYS A 27 -27.58 2.41 9.77
C LYS A 27 -26.59 2.90 8.73
N LYS A 28 -27.00 3.93 7.97
CA LYS A 28 -26.09 4.62 7.06
C LYS A 28 -24.96 5.26 7.86
N LEU A 29 -23.72 5.11 7.40
CA LEU A 29 -22.56 5.71 8.05
C LEU A 29 -22.75 7.22 8.19
N SER A 30 -22.52 7.74 9.40
CA SER A 30 -22.68 9.16 9.71
C SER A 30 -21.51 10.00 9.16
N GLY A 31 -21.72 11.30 8.99
CA GLY A 31 -20.65 12.24 8.63
C GLY A 31 -19.53 12.32 9.68
N THR A 32 -19.83 12.03 10.94
CA THR A 32 -18.85 11.95 12.03
C THR A 32 -17.89 10.78 11.82
N PHE A 33 -18.41 9.64 11.34
CA PHE A 33 -17.60 8.45 11.04
C PHE A 33 -16.57 8.71 9.93
N PHE A 34 -16.96 9.46 8.89
CA PHE A 34 -16.04 9.90 7.85
C PHE A 34 -14.86 10.71 8.39
N LYS A 35 -15.11 11.57 9.38
CA LYS A 35 -14.06 12.36 10.02
C LYS A 35 -13.11 11.47 10.82
N GLU A 36 -13.64 10.48 11.54
CA GLU A 36 -12.82 9.55 12.31
C GLU A 36 -11.90 8.71 11.39
N VAL A 37 -12.43 8.15 10.31
CA VAL A 37 -11.59 7.42 9.34
C VAL A 37 -10.51 8.31 8.73
N LYS A 38 -10.87 9.56 8.37
CA LYS A 38 -9.90 10.54 7.88
C LYS A 38 -8.80 10.81 8.91
N GLN A 39 -9.16 10.91 10.19
CA GLN A 39 -8.22 11.13 11.28
C GLN A 39 -7.29 9.92 11.47
N VAL A 40 -7.83 8.71 11.51
CA VAL A 40 -7.04 7.47 11.60
C VAL A 40 -6.01 7.39 10.48
N LEU A 41 -6.43 7.66 9.24
CA LEU A 41 -5.52 7.68 8.11
C LEU A 41 -4.50 8.81 8.26
N ALA A 42 -4.90 10.02 8.60
CA ALA A 42 -3.98 11.13 8.84
C ALA A 42 -2.89 10.78 9.88
N GLU A 43 -3.29 10.16 11.00
CA GLU A 43 -2.40 9.75 12.08
C GLU A 43 -1.48 8.59 11.70
N ALA A 44 -1.88 7.73 10.75
CA ALA A 44 -1.08 6.61 10.31
C ALA A 44 0.06 7.01 9.36
N LEU A 45 0.02 8.22 8.80
CA LEU A 45 0.87 8.64 7.69
C LEU A 45 2.18 9.31 8.13
N SER A 46 3.20 9.17 7.28
CA SER A 46 4.43 9.96 7.38
C SER A 46 4.32 11.28 6.60
N ARG A 47 5.16 12.28 6.94
CA ARG A 47 5.17 13.63 6.31
C ARG A 47 5.24 13.67 4.77
N ASP A 48 5.79 12.65 4.12
CA ASP A 48 6.01 12.53 2.67
C ASP A 48 4.99 11.62 1.97
N MET A 49 3.87 11.33 2.63
CA MET A 49 2.75 10.59 2.07
C MET A 49 1.58 11.51 1.78
N GLU A 50 0.96 11.33 0.61
CA GLU A 50 -0.28 12.00 0.25
C GLU A 50 -1.42 11.03 0.47
N TYR A 51 -2.56 11.53 0.96
CA TYR A 51 -3.73 10.69 1.14
C TYR A 51 -5.03 11.38 0.74
N GLU A 52 -5.95 10.55 0.29
CA GLU A 52 -7.34 10.91 0.02
C GLU A 52 -8.24 9.86 0.67
N VAL A 53 -9.43 10.26 1.11
CA VAL A 53 -10.44 9.33 1.62
C VAL A 53 -11.71 9.47 0.81
N ILE A 54 -12.15 8.37 0.22
CA ILE A 54 -13.34 8.28 -0.61
C ILE A 54 -14.33 7.28 -0.01
N GLN A 55 -15.62 7.51 -0.25
CA GLN A 55 -16.65 6.48 -0.05
C GLN A 55 -16.97 5.84 -1.38
N ILE A 56 -17.09 4.52 -1.40
CA ILE A 56 -17.61 3.79 -2.54
C ILE A 56 -18.82 3.01 -2.08
N ASP A 57 -19.93 3.31 -2.72
CA ASP A 57 -21.25 2.98 -2.23
C ASP A 57 -22.09 2.25 -3.30
N ASN A 58 -21.52 2.10 -4.48
CA ASN A 58 -22.02 1.34 -5.60
C ASN A 58 -20.81 0.77 -6.37
N GLU A 59 -21.04 -0.34 -7.09
CA GLU A 59 -19.97 -1.06 -7.75
C GLU A 59 -19.37 -0.30 -8.94
N GLN A 60 -20.18 0.49 -9.66
CA GLN A 60 -19.73 1.20 -10.86
C GLN A 60 -18.64 2.22 -10.51
N SER A 61 -18.78 2.91 -9.37
CA SER A 61 -17.76 3.84 -8.88
C SER A 61 -16.40 3.20 -8.57
N LEU A 62 -16.29 1.87 -8.50
CA LEU A 62 -15.00 1.19 -8.38
C LEU A 62 -14.13 1.38 -9.62
N PHE A 63 -14.73 1.45 -10.81
CA PHE A 63 -13.99 1.55 -12.07
C PHE A 63 -13.38 2.95 -12.28
N ASP A 64 -14.01 3.97 -11.70
CA ASP A 64 -13.59 5.38 -11.79
C ASP A 64 -12.72 5.81 -10.59
N MET A 65 -12.22 4.86 -9.81
CA MET A 65 -11.43 5.16 -8.63
C MET A 65 -10.13 5.88 -8.98
N PRO A 66 -9.74 6.88 -8.17
CA PRO A 66 -8.42 7.48 -8.29
C PRO A 66 -7.31 6.42 -8.16
N ARG A 67 -6.28 6.56 -8.99
CA ARG A 67 -5.09 5.72 -8.92
C ARG A 67 -4.28 6.06 -7.67
N ALA A 68 -3.81 5.01 -7.00
CA ALA A 68 -2.99 5.09 -5.79
C ALA A 68 -1.76 4.19 -5.89
N ASP A 69 -0.81 4.39 -4.99
CA ASP A 69 0.27 3.45 -4.73
C ASP A 69 -0.16 2.34 -3.76
N VAL A 70 -1.07 2.66 -2.82
CA VAL A 70 -1.64 1.74 -1.83
C VAL A 70 -3.10 2.09 -1.59
N TYR A 71 -3.95 1.07 -1.47
CA TYR A 71 -5.36 1.21 -1.09
C TYR A 71 -5.57 0.70 0.34
N VAL A 72 -6.17 1.51 1.20
CA VAL A 72 -6.58 1.10 2.56
C VAL A 72 -8.09 0.90 2.55
N ILE A 73 -8.54 -0.35 2.68
CA ILE A 73 -9.94 -0.75 2.60
C ILE A 73 -10.51 -0.83 4.00
N ILE A 74 -11.63 -0.14 4.21
CA ILE A 74 -12.42 -0.20 5.44
C ILE A 74 -13.80 -0.73 5.03
N PRO A 75 -14.01 -2.05 5.13
CA PRO A 75 -15.20 -2.68 4.56
C PRO A 75 -16.43 -2.47 5.44
N PHE A 76 -17.55 -2.12 4.80
CA PHE A 76 -18.88 -1.90 5.36
C PHE A 76 -19.94 -2.76 4.68
N GLY A 77 -21.11 -2.84 5.30
CA GLY A 77 -22.25 -3.58 4.77
C GLY A 77 -22.73 -3.01 3.42
N GLY A 78 -23.34 -3.90 2.62
CA GLY A 78 -23.84 -3.58 1.28
C GLY A 78 -22.85 -3.82 0.14
N ILE A 79 -21.80 -4.61 0.40
CA ILE A 79 -20.78 -4.99 -0.60
C ILE A 79 -20.79 -6.51 -0.81
N SER A 80 -20.12 -6.97 -1.86
CA SER A 80 -19.81 -8.38 -2.09
C SER A 80 -18.31 -8.59 -2.27
N ASP A 81 -17.88 -9.85 -2.26
CA ASP A 81 -16.51 -10.30 -2.58
C ASP A 81 -15.99 -9.72 -3.92
N ARG A 82 -16.86 -9.63 -4.93
CA ARG A 82 -16.56 -9.07 -6.25
C ARG A 82 -15.98 -7.67 -6.19
N TRP A 83 -16.46 -6.83 -5.27
CA TRP A 83 -15.97 -5.46 -5.12
C TRP A 83 -14.49 -5.44 -4.76
N LEU A 84 -14.08 -6.36 -3.87
CA LEU A 84 -12.69 -6.52 -3.45
C LEU A 84 -11.82 -7.02 -4.60
N HIS A 85 -12.33 -7.96 -5.42
CA HIS A 85 -11.63 -8.42 -6.63
C HIS A 85 -11.44 -7.31 -7.68
N ILE A 86 -12.42 -6.42 -7.86
CA ILE A 86 -12.28 -5.27 -8.76
C ILE A 86 -11.11 -4.39 -8.30
N ILE A 87 -11.05 -4.04 -7.01
CA ILE A 87 -9.96 -3.21 -6.47
C ILE A 87 -8.62 -3.96 -6.59
N TYR A 88 -8.60 -5.27 -6.33
CA TYR A 88 -7.40 -6.10 -6.41
C TYR A 88 -6.80 -6.14 -7.82
N SER A 89 -7.66 -6.09 -8.84
CA SER A 89 -7.24 -6.05 -10.25
C SER A 89 -6.37 -4.83 -10.61
N PHE A 90 -6.38 -3.76 -9.80
CA PHE A 90 -5.51 -2.60 -10.00
C PHE A 90 -4.04 -2.88 -9.70
N ASN A 91 -3.73 -4.08 -9.19
CA ASN A 91 -2.37 -4.59 -9.02
C ASN A 91 -1.51 -3.75 -8.06
N LYS A 92 -2.18 -3.11 -7.09
CA LYS A 92 -1.59 -2.31 -6.01
C LYS A 92 -1.78 -3.01 -4.67
N PRO A 93 -0.89 -2.80 -3.70
CA PRO A 93 -1.11 -3.21 -2.31
C PRO A 93 -2.48 -2.78 -1.78
N MET A 94 -3.19 -3.72 -1.16
CA MET A 94 -4.45 -3.49 -0.46
C MET A 94 -4.24 -3.80 1.03
N ILE A 95 -4.62 -2.89 1.91
CA ILE A 95 -4.59 -3.09 3.36
C ILE A 95 -6.04 -3.08 3.85
N PHE A 96 -6.52 -4.19 4.40
CA PHE A 96 -7.76 -4.17 5.16
C PHE A 96 -7.48 -3.56 6.53
N TYR A 97 -8.07 -2.40 6.79
CA TYR A 97 -8.08 -1.80 8.11
C TYR A 97 -9.42 -2.12 8.78
N ILE A 98 -9.36 -3.05 9.73
CA ILE A 98 -10.55 -3.52 10.45
C ILE A 98 -10.69 -2.65 11.69
N MET A 99 -11.71 -1.80 11.70
CA MET A 99 -12.01 -0.97 12.85
C MET A 99 -12.36 -1.85 14.07
N PRO A 100 -11.96 -1.47 15.29
CA PRO A 100 -12.38 -2.16 16.51
C PRO A 100 -13.90 -2.29 16.59
N LEU A 101 -14.37 -3.46 17.01
CA LEU A 101 -15.82 -3.75 17.13
C LEU A 101 -16.51 -2.75 18.05
N GLU A 102 -15.86 -2.37 19.15
CA GLU A 102 -16.32 -1.35 20.10
C GLU A 102 -16.68 -0.01 19.43
N LYS A 103 -16.07 0.30 18.29
CA LYS A 103 -16.36 1.51 17.51
C LYS A 103 -17.41 1.28 16.44
N VAL A 104 -17.29 0.17 15.70
CA VAL A 104 -18.24 -0.17 14.65
C VAL A 104 -18.26 -1.67 14.38
N PHE A 105 -19.46 -2.24 14.35
CA PHE A 105 -19.71 -3.54 13.76
C PHE A 105 -20.09 -3.37 12.29
N SER A 106 -19.44 -4.14 11.42
CA SER A 106 -19.63 -4.10 9.97
C SER A 106 -19.83 -5.50 9.43
N TYR A 107 -20.97 -5.73 8.77
CA TYR A 107 -21.19 -6.94 7.98
C TYR A 107 -20.22 -7.05 6.79
N GLY A 108 -19.62 -5.93 6.36
CA GLY A 108 -18.54 -5.92 5.36
C GLY A 108 -17.31 -6.72 5.82
N ASN A 109 -17.10 -6.82 7.14
CA ASN A 109 -16.01 -7.61 7.71
C ASN A 109 -16.15 -9.12 7.44
N VAL A 110 -17.34 -9.59 7.05
CA VAL A 110 -17.57 -10.99 6.70
C VAL A 110 -16.96 -11.35 5.35
N TYR A 111 -16.81 -10.38 4.43
CA TYR A 111 -16.36 -10.66 3.06
C TYR A 111 -14.83 -10.71 2.91
N TYR A 112 -14.07 -9.95 3.70
CA TYR A 112 -12.62 -9.91 3.53
C TYR A 112 -11.93 -11.27 3.78
N PRO A 113 -12.34 -12.13 4.74
CA PRO A 113 -11.71 -13.44 4.93
C PRO A 113 -11.91 -14.36 3.71
N TYR A 114 -13.10 -14.36 3.11
CA TYR A 114 -13.37 -15.12 1.88
C TYR A 114 -12.52 -14.61 0.72
N PHE A 115 -12.48 -13.30 0.53
CA PHE A 115 -11.63 -12.68 -0.49
C PHE A 115 -10.14 -13.01 -0.29
N ILE A 116 -9.62 -12.95 0.94
CA ILE A 116 -8.21 -13.28 1.21
C ILE A 116 -7.92 -14.75 0.88
N ARG A 117 -8.78 -15.68 1.32
CA ARG A 117 -8.66 -17.10 1.00
C ARG A 117 -8.58 -17.31 -0.52
N ASP A 118 -9.54 -16.74 -1.26
CA ASP A 118 -9.68 -16.97 -2.69
C ASP A 118 -8.56 -16.28 -3.49
N SER A 119 -8.18 -15.05 -3.10
CA SER A 119 -7.07 -14.33 -3.74
C SER A 119 -5.72 -14.99 -3.49
N LEU A 120 -5.46 -15.53 -2.29
CA LEU A 120 -4.23 -16.29 -2.01
C LEU A 120 -4.13 -17.54 -2.88
N GLU A 121 -5.23 -18.26 -3.08
CA GLU A 121 -5.26 -19.46 -3.92
C GLU A 121 -5.00 -19.12 -5.39
N ILE A 122 -5.65 -18.06 -5.90
CA ILE A 122 -5.46 -17.56 -7.26
C ILE A 122 -4.01 -17.09 -7.48
N ASP A 123 -3.45 -16.30 -6.56
CA ASP A 123 -2.07 -15.81 -6.67
C ASP A 123 -1.07 -16.95 -6.69
N LYS A 124 -1.28 -17.97 -5.84
CA LYS A 124 -0.45 -19.18 -5.83
C LYS A 124 -0.54 -19.93 -7.15
N PHE A 125 -1.74 -20.11 -7.69
CA PHE A 125 -1.96 -20.78 -8.98
C PHE A 125 -1.26 -20.04 -10.13
N LEU A 126 -1.29 -18.71 -10.11
CA LEU A 126 -0.69 -17.86 -11.15
C LEU A 126 0.80 -17.52 -10.89
N ASN A 127 1.39 -18.03 -9.80
CA ASN A 127 2.75 -17.68 -9.35
C ASN A 127 2.97 -16.16 -9.20
N LEU A 128 1.97 -15.46 -8.66
CA LEU A 128 2.00 -14.03 -8.39
C LEU A 128 2.34 -13.77 -6.93
N SER A 129 2.98 -12.63 -6.66
CA SER A 129 3.18 -12.16 -5.29
C SER A 129 1.87 -11.62 -4.74
N HIS A 130 1.44 -12.16 -3.60
CA HIS A 130 0.27 -11.68 -2.88
C HIS A 130 0.48 -10.24 -2.37
N LYS A 131 -0.54 -9.39 -2.52
CA LYS A 131 -0.46 -7.94 -2.21
C LYS A 131 -1.52 -7.46 -1.23
N VAL A 132 -2.17 -8.38 -0.53
CA VAL A 132 -3.19 -8.04 0.48
C VAL A 132 -2.58 -8.16 1.87
N PHE A 133 -2.85 -7.18 2.71
CA PHE A 133 -2.41 -7.08 4.09
C PHE A 133 -3.61 -6.83 4.99
N ILE A 134 -3.52 -7.26 6.25
CA ILE A 134 -4.53 -6.97 7.28
C ILE A 134 -3.87 -6.11 8.33
N SER A 135 -4.57 -5.06 8.74
CA SER A 135 -4.19 -4.18 9.83
C SER A 135 -5.29 -4.18 10.89
N LYS A 136 -4.92 -4.60 12.11
CA LYS A 136 -5.84 -4.78 13.24
C LYS A 136 -6.07 -3.52 14.07
N ASP A 137 -5.13 -2.58 14.02
CA ASP A 137 -5.15 -1.35 14.80
C ASP A 137 -4.29 -0.26 14.14
N LEU A 138 -4.31 0.95 14.70
CA LEU A 138 -3.58 2.10 14.16
C LEU A 138 -2.05 1.87 14.11
N GLU A 139 -1.47 1.19 15.09
CA GLU A 139 -0.02 0.94 15.14
C GLU A 139 0.39 -0.08 14.08
N ASP A 140 -0.41 -1.12 13.88
CA ASP A 140 -0.22 -2.09 12.81
C ASP A 140 -0.38 -1.44 11.42
N LEU A 141 -1.31 -0.47 11.29
CA LEU A 141 -1.48 0.30 10.06
C LEU A 141 -0.24 1.15 9.77
N LYS A 142 0.28 1.85 10.79
CA LYS A 142 1.52 2.64 10.69
C LYS A 142 2.70 1.77 10.27
N LEU A 143 2.86 0.60 10.89
CA LEU A 143 3.94 -0.34 10.56
C LEU A 143 3.82 -0.85 9.12
N THR A 144 2.63 -1.27 8.71
CA THR A 144 2.37 -1.77 7.35
C THR A 144 2.63 -0.69 6.31
N LEU A 145 2.12 0.53 6.50
CA LEU A 145 2.36 1.66 5.61
C LEU A 145 3.84 2.07 5.56
N LYS A 146 4.54 2.02 6.70
CA LYS A 146 5.99 2.29 6.76
C LYS A 146 6.79 1.26 5.96
N ALA A 147 6.43 -0.03 6.05
CA ALA A 147 7.06 -1.09 5.26
C ALA A 147 6.81 -0.91 3.76
N LEU A 148 5.56 -0.67 3.37
CA LEU A 148 5.19 -0.42 1.96
C LEU A 148 5.87 0.84 1.40
N LYS A 149 6.02 1.88 2.21
CA LYS A 149 6.80 3.07 1.85
C LYS A 149 8.26 2.76 1.59
N ALA A 150 8.89 1.93 2.42
CA ALA A 150 10.27 1.51 2.19
C ALA A 150 10.39 0.78 0.84
N VAL A 151 9.47 -0.16 0.56
CA VAL A 151 9.40 -0.86 -0.73
C VAL A 151 9.19 0.13 -1.88
N TYR A 152 8.29 1.10 -1.74
CA TYR A 152 8.05 2.14 -2.74
C TYR A 152 9.30 2.99 -3.00
N LYS A 153 9.99 3.42 -1.94
CA LYS A 153 11.25 4.19 -2.07
C LYS A 153 12.33 3.38 -2.77
N ILE A 154 12.47 2.09 -2.47
CA ILE A 154 13.43 1.23 -3.14
C ILE A 154 13.07 1.09 -4.64
N LYS A 155 11.81 0.78 -4.97
CA LYS A 155 11.36 0.63 -6.37
C LYS A 155 11.45 1.92 -7.20
N SER A 156 11.34 3.07 -6.56
CA SER A 156 11.48 4.38 -7.22
C SER A 156 12.92 4.93 -7.19
N SER A 157 13.81 4.31 -6.42
CA SER A 157 15.21 4.73 -6.32
C SER A 157 15.97 4.54 -7.63
N ARG A 158 16.89 5.48 -7.86
CA ARG A 158 17.92 5.38 -8.90
C ARG A 158 19.27 5.34 -8.20
N ILE A 159 20.04 4.28 -8.43
CA ILE A 159 21.39 4.15 -7.90
C ILE A 159 22.38 4.51 -9.01
N LEU A 160 23.29 5.43 -8.70
CA LEU A 160 24.45 5.73 -9.52
C LEU A 160 25.67 5.02 -8.92
N CYS A 161 26.23 4.08 -9.66
CA CYS A 161 27.51 3.46 -9.36
C CYS A 161 28.62 4.23 -10.09
N ILE A 162 29.59 4.74 -9.34
CA ILE A 162 30.79 5.38 -9.89
C ILE A 162 31.94 4.38 -9.78
N GLY A 163 32.57 4.08 -10.92
CA GLY A 163 33.57 3.03 -11.04
C GLY A 163 32.95 1.66 -11.30
N GLU A 164 33.65 0.61 -10.87
CA GLU A 164 33.29 -0.78 -11.08
C GLU A 164 32.76 -1.39 -9.77
N PRO A 165 31.83 -2.37 -9.80
CA PRO A 165 31.46 -3.13 -8.62
C PRO A 165 32.70 -3.72 -7.95
N MET A 166 32.78 -3.59 -6.62
CA MET A 166 33.96 -4.01 -5.87
C MET A 166 34.19 -5.53 -5.99
N PHE A 167 35.47 -5.91 -6.14
CA PHE A 167 35.92 -7.31 -6.14
C PHE A 167 35.64 -7.96 -4.77
N GLU A 168 35.97 -7.26 -3.67
CA GLU A 168 35.59 -7.64 -2.32
C GLU A 168 34.17 -7.13 -1.99
N PRO A 169 33.33 -7.87 -1.25
CA PRO A 169 33.61 -9.11 -0.52
C PRO A 169 33.38 -10.40 -1.35
N PHE A 170 33.15 -10.29 -2.66
CA PHE A 170 32.72 -11.42 -3.48
C PHE A 170 33.88 -12.22 -4.09
N HIS A 171 35.12 -11.72 -3.94
CA HIS A 171 36.32 -12.19 -4.64
C HIS A 171 36.11 -12.38 -6.17
N SER A 172 35.18 -11.62 -6.77
CA SER A 172 34.85 -11.72 -8.19
C SER A 172 34.03 -10.51 -8.63
N SER A 173 34.55 -9.79 -9.63
CA SER A 173 33.81 -8.68 -10.26
C SER A 173 32.53 -9.18 -10.94
N ASP A 174 32.55 -10.37 -11.54
CA ASP A 174 31.36 -10.99 -12.17
C ASP A 174 30.24 -11.21 -11.16
N LEU A 175 30.59 -11.66 -9.94
CA LEU A 175 29.64 -11.79 -8.84
C LEU A 175 29.13 -10.40 -8.40
N GLY A 176 29.98 -9.38 -8.38
CA GLY A 176 29.55 -8.00 -8.14
C GLY A 176 28.48 -7.54 -9.14
N TYR A 177 28.70 -7.77 -10.44
CA TYR A 177 27.71 -7.46 -11.48
C TYR A 177 26.44 -8.32 -11.38
N ALA A 178 26.57 -9.61 -11.04
CA ALA A 178 25.43 -10.48 -10.81
C ALA A 178 24.57 -10.01 -9.62
N MET A 179 25.19 -9.51 -8.56
CA MET A 179 24.49 -8.90 -7.42
C MET A 179 23.74 -7.64 -7.82
N VAL A 180 24.34 -6.79 -8.66
CA VAL A 180 23.64 -5.62 -9.22
C VAL A 180 22.42 -6.02 -10.04
N ARG A 181 22.53 -7.07 -10.89
CA ARG A 181 21.38 -7.62 -11.61
C ARG A 181 20.32 -8.14 -10.66
N MET A 182 20.70 -8.92 -9.65
CA MET A 182 19.78 -9.46 -8.65
C MET A 182 19.03 -8.35 -7.91
N LEU A 183 19.71 -7.25 -7.54
CA LEU A 183 19.07 -6.11 -6.89
C LEU A 183 18.01 -5.45 -7.79
N GLN A 184 18.31 -5.31 -9.09
CA GLN A 184 17.36 -4.77 -10.07
C GLN A 184 16.15 -5.70 -10.24
N GLU A 185 16.36 -7.00 -10.41
CA GLU A 185 15.28 -7.97 -10.60
C GLU A 185 14.42 -8.14 -9.34
N LYS A 186 15.04 -8.25 -8.17
CA LYS A 186 14.35 -8.50 -6.90
C LYS A 186 13.62 -7.27 -6.37
N PHE A 187 14.26 -6.09 -6.48
CA PHE A 187 13.77 -4.88 -5.85
C PHE A 187 13.27 -3.82 -6.84
N GLY A 188 13.45 -4.02 -8.14
CA GLY A 188 13.01 -3.08 -9.18
C GLY A 188 13.79 -1.76 -9.20
N VAL A 189 14.97 -1.71 -8.57
CA VAL A 189 15.79 -0.51 -8.50
C VAL A 189 16.34 -0.16 -9.88
N LYS A 190 16.39 1.13 -10.23
CA LYS A 190 17.05 1.56 -11.47
C LYS A 190 18.54 1.77 -11.21
N TRP A 191 19.39 1.08 -11.96
CA TRP A 191 20.85 1.21 -11.82
C TRP A 191 21.46 1.98 -12.98
N SER A 192 22.49 2.79 -12.73
CA SER A 192 23.24 3.51 -13.75
C SER A 192 24.73 3.50 -13.41
N TYR A 193 25.57 3.37 -14.42
CA TYR A 193 27.03 3.37 -14.26
C TYR A 193 27.65 4.67 -14.75
N MET A 194 28.72 5.09 -14.09
CA MET A 194 29.62 6.15 -14.51
C MET A 194 31.05 5.73 -14.21
N SER A 195 31.95 5.75 -15.18
CA SER A 195 33.37 5.53 -14.92
C SER A 195 33.94 6.62 -14.00
N SER A 196 34.92 6.26 -13.15
CA SER A 196 35.62 7.21 -12.29
C SER A 196 36.21 8.40 -13.06
N ASP A 197 36.76 8.18 -14.26
CA ASP A 197 37.32 9.25 -15.09
C ASP A 197 36.28 10.29 -15.49
N LYS A 198 35.13 9.82 -15.99
CA LYS A 198 33.99 10.69 -16.33
C LYS A 198 33.46 11.45 -15.11
N PHE A 199 33.49 10.83 -13.93
CA PHE A 199 33.13 11.51 -12.69
C PHE A 199 34.12 12.64 -12.38
N ILE A 200 35.43 12.37 -12.42
CA ILE A 200 36.48 13.37 -12.20
C ILE A 200 36.39 14.53 -13.20
N GLN A 201 36.15 14.23 -14.48
CA GLN A 201 35.95 15.25 -15.52
C GLN A 201 34.75 16.15 -15.21
N ARG A 202 33.62 15.57 -14.78
CA ARG A 202 32.43 16.34 -14.39
C ARG A 202 32.67 17.17 -13.14
N ALA A 203 33.35 16.62 -12.14
CA ALA A 203 33.69 17.34 -10.91
C ALA A 203 34.57 18.56 -11.20
N LYS A 204 35.64 18.39 -11.99
CA LYS A 204 36.53 19.50 -12.40
C LYS A 204 35.82 20.57 -13.23
N LYS A 205 34.84 20.19 -14.04
CA LYS A 205 34.04 21.13 -14.83
C LYS A 205 33.11 21.95 -13.92
N TYR A 206 32.46 21.30 -12.96
CA TYR A 206 31.58 21.96 -12.00
C TYR A 206 32.33 22.97 -11.14
N ASP A 207 33.52 22.63 -10.66
CA ASP A 207 34.37 23.52 -9.86
C ASP A 207 34.67 24.85 -10.57
N ARG A 208 34.82 24.80 -11.91
CA ARG A 208 35.06 25.97 -12.76
C ARG A 208 33.81 26.79 -13.11
N GLU A 209 32.61 26.28 -12.83
CA GLU A 209 31.34 26.96 -13.11
C GLU A 209 30.76 27.65 -11.86
N VAL A 210 31.32 27.38 -10.67
CA VAL A 210 30.88 27.95 -9.39
C VAL A 210 31.81 29.08 -8.89
N ASP A 211 32.97 29.26 -9.55
CA ASP A 211 33.82 30.46 -9.48
C ASP A 211 33.40 31.50 -10.54
#